data_AF-A0A381I6I5-F1
#
_entry.id   AF-A0A381I6I5-F1
#
_cell.length_a   1.000
_cell.length_b   1.000
_cell.length_c   1.000
_cell.angle_alpha   90.00
_cell.angle_beta   90.00
_cell.angle_gamma   90.00
#
_symmetry.space_group_name_H-M   'P 1'
#
loop_
_entity.id
_entity.type
_entity.pdbx_description
1 polymer ?
#
loop_
_entity_poly.entity_id
_entity_poly.type
_entity_poly.pdbx_seq_one_letter_code
_entity_poly.pdbx_strand_id
1 'polypeptide(L)'
;MHIGRIDSLTTSNIGEIEGGGATNIVTDKVTLTAEIRSHIPETLEYELNHMEKCCKDAASKFNTTYTFEHNMSYLVLNLVEIVMFSS
;
A
#
# COMPACT_ATOMS: atom_id res chain seq x y z
N MET A 1 -5.04 8.15 0.21
CA MET A 1 -3.93 7.36 -0.34
C MET A 1 -3.12 8.30 -1.20
N HIS A 2 -1.81 8.34 -0.98
CA HIS A 2 -0.90 9.00 -1.90
C HIS A 2 -0.40 7.96 -2.90
N ILE A 3 -0.59 8.25 -4.20
CA ILE A 3 -0.26 7.35 -5.30
C ILE A 3 0.69 8.07 -6.26
N GLY A 4 1.58 7.32 -6.90
CA GLY A 4 2.65 7.81 -7.75
C GLY A 4 3.92 8.09 -6.95
N ARG A 5 4.59 9.19 -7.30
CA ARG A 5 5.79 9.64 -6.59
C ARG A 5 5.38 10.52 -5.41
N ILE A 6 5.67 10.06 -4.20
CA ILE A 6 5.33 10.76 -2.96
C ILE A 6 6.46 11.73 -2.60
N ASP A 7 7.70 11.27 -2.66
CA ASP A 7 8.89 12.07 -2.48
C ASP A 7 10.08 11.51 -3.30
N SER A 8 11.30 12.00 -3.07
CA SER A 8 12.49 11.56 -3.79
C SER A 8 12.88 10.09 -3.57
N LEU A 9 12.45 9.50 -2.46
CA LEU A 9 12.81 8.17 -1.98
C LEU A 9 11.60 7.24 -1.80
N THR A 10 10.38 7.76 -1.91
CA THR A 10 9.13 7.03 -1.69
C THR A 10 8.22 7.06 -2.91
N THR A 11 7.72 5.89 -3.29
CA THR A 11 6.72 5.69 -4.36
C THR A 11 5.63 4.74 -3.89
N SER A 12 4.41 4.92 -4.42
CA SER A 12 3.24 4.10 -4.12
C SER A 12 2.45 3.86 -5.40
N ASN A 13 1.90 2.67 -5.62
CA ASN A 13 1.14 2.36 -6.81
C ASN A 13 -0.02 1.40 -6.51
N ILE A 14 -1.09 1.50 -7.29
CA ILE A 14 -2.14 0.48 -7.37
C ILE A 14 -1.87 -0.32 -8.65
N GLY A 15 -1.42 -1.56 -8.49
CA GLY A 15 -1.10 -2.43 -9.62
C GLY A 15 -2.35 -3.03 -10.26
N GLU A 16 -3.38 -3.31 -9.45
CA GLU A 16 -4.55 -4.04 -9.89
C GLU A 16 -5.80 -3.57 -9.15
N ILE A 17 -6.89 -3.42 -9.91
CA ILE A 17 -8.23 -3.10 -9.42
C ILE A 17 -9.19 -4.06 -10.12
N GLU A 18 -9.72 -5.02 -9.38
CA GLU A 18 -10.63 -6.03 -9.90
C GLU A 18 -11.98 -5.92 -9.21
N GLY A 19 -13.02 -5.71 -10.01
CA GLY A 19 -14.38 -5.65 -9.54
C GLY A 19 -15.30 -5.42 -10.72
N GLY A 20 -16.48 -6.03 -10.67
CA GLY A 20 -17.40 -6.01 -11.79
C GLY A 20 -17.93 -7.40 -12.10
N GLY A 21 -18.92 -7.42 -12.98
CA GLY A 21 -19.57 -8.63 -13.44
C GLY A 21 -20.51 -8.25 -14.57
N ALA A 22 -21.75 -8.73 -14.52
CA ALA A 22 -22.78 -8.29 -15.45
C ALA A 22 -23.03 -6.77 -15.29
N THR A 23 -23.12 -6.03 -16.40
CA THR A 23 -23.22 -4.56 -16.42
C THR A 23 -24.52 -4.03 -15.81
N ASN A 24 -25.51 -4.89 -15.63
CA ASN A 24 -26.81 -4.62 -15.01
C ASN A 24 -26.89 -5.05 -13.54
N ILE A 25 -25.80 -5.56 -12.96
CA ILE A 25 -25.72 -5.98 -11.57
C ILE A 25 -24.71 -5.09 -10.84
N VAL A 26 -25.13 -4.52 -9.71
CA VAL A 26 -24.23 -3.74 -8.85
C VAL A 26 -23.19 -4.69 -8.24
N THR A 27 -21.91 -4.34 -8.38
CA THR A 27 -20.79 -5.11 -7.86
C THR A 27 -20.82 -5.15 -6.33
N ASP A 28 -20.70 -6.35 -5.77
CA ASP A 28 -20.71 -6.62 -4.33
C ASP A 28 -19.31 -6.62 -3.69
N LYS A 29 -18.26 -6.86 -4.50
CA LYS A 29 -16.87 -6.89 -4.04
C LYS A 29 -15.90 -6.30 -5.08
N VAL A 30 -14.93 -5.54 -4.58
CA VAL A 30 -13.75 -5.08 -5.34
C VAL A 30 -12.50 -5.52 -4.58
N THR A 31 -11.50 -6.01 -5.30
CA THR A 31 -10.16 -6.32 -4.79
C THR A 31 -9.16 -5.32 -5.37
N LEU A 32 -8.26 -4.84 -4.51
CA LEU A 32 -7.23 -3.87 -4.85
C LEU A 32 -5.87 -4.44 -4.44
N THR A 33 -4.90 -4.42 -5.35
CA THR A 33 -3.51 -4.76 -5.04
C THR A 33 -2.65 -3.51 -5.21
N ALA A 34 -1.92 -3.14 -4.17
CA ALA A 34 -1.06 -1.96 -4.14
C ALA A 34 0.33 -2.28 -3.62
N GLU A 35 1.31 -1.48 -4.01
CA GLU A 35 2.69 -1.56 -3.54
C GLU A 35 3.18 -0.19 -3.06
N ILE A 36 3.99 -0.18 -2.00
CA ILE A 36 4.72 1.00 -1.55
C ILE A 36 6.20 0.63 -1.50
N ARG A 37 7.05 1.48 -2.07
CA ARG A 37 8.50 1.35 -2.03
C ARG A 37 9.10 2.61 -1.44
N SER A 38 9.89 2.47 -0.39
CA SER A 38 10.58 3.57 0.28
C SER A 38 11.99 3.15 0.66
N HIS A 39 12.95 4.08 0.59
CA HIS A 39 14.26 3.92 1.22
C HIS A 39 14.29 4.38 2.69
N ILE A 40 13.18 4.92 3.18
CA ILE A 40 13.01 5.40 4.56
C ILE A 40 11.95 4.52 5.24
N PRO A 41 12.31 3.67 6.21
CA PRO A 41 11.38 2.78 6.90
C PRO A 41 10.20 3.52 7.55
N GLU A 42 10.45 4.69 8.14
CA GLU A 42 9.43 5.49 8.82
C GLU A 42 8.39 6.01 7.82
N THR A 43 8.83 6.44 6.62
CA THR A 43 7.91 6.87 5.55
C THR A 43 7.12 5.68 5.01
N LEU A 44 7.73 4.49 4.91
CA LEU A 44 7.02 3.28 4.49
C LEU A 44 5.87 2.94 5.43
N GLU A 45 6.14 2.91 6.73
CA GLU A 45 5.15 2.62 7.77
C GLU A 45 4.05 3.70 7.81
N TYR A 46 4.44 4.98 7.68
CA TYR A 46 3.47 6.07 7.59
C TYR A 46 2.53 5.91 6.40
N GLU A 47 3.06 5.65 5.20
CA GLU A 47 2.24 5.52 3.99
C GLU A 47 1.38 4.26 4.00
N LEU A 48 1.87 3.15 4.58
CA LEU A 48 1.09 1.94 4.79
C LEU A 48 -0.12 2.21 5.70
N ASN A 49 0.12 2.84 6.86
CA ASN A 49 -0.94 3.21 7.81
C ASN A 49 -1.94 4.21 7.19
N HIS A 50 -1.43 5.17 6.41
CA HIS A 50 -2.27 6.12 5.68
C HIS A 50 -3.14 5.39 4.64
N MET A 51 -2.60 4.40 3.94
CA MET A 51 -3.32 3.59 2.96
C MET A 51 -4.45 2.79 3.61
N GLU A 52 -4.18 2.07 4.70
CA GLU A 52 -5.19 1.32 5.43
C GLU A 52 -6.28 2.25 5.99
N LYS A 53 -5.90 3.40 6.56
CA LYS A 53 -6.85 4.40 7.05
C LYS A 53 -7.79 4.87 5.93
N CYS A 54 -7.28 5.07 4.72
CA CYS A 54 -8.12 5.46 3.58
C CYS A 54 -9.12 4.37 3.18
N CYS A 55 -8.70 3.10 3.20
CA CYS A 55 -9.62 1.96 2.99
C CYS A 55 -10.72 1.95 4.05
N LYS A 56 -10.34 2.11 5.32
CA LYS A 56 -11.27 2.15 6.45
C LYS A 56 -12.27 3.31 6.36
N ASP A 57 -11.77 4.52 6.08
CA ASP A 57 -12.60 5.72 5.94
C ASP A 57 -13.58 5.58 4.78
N ALA A 58 -13.14 5.01 3.64
CA ALA A 58 -14.02 4.72 2.52
C ALA A 58 -15.09 3.68 2.89
N ALA A 59 -14.70 2.58 3.54
CA ALA A 59 -15.62 1.54 3.96
C ALA A 59 -16.70 2.09 4.90
N SER A 60 -16.29 2.88 5.90
CA SER A 60 -17.21 3.56 6.82
C SER A 60 -18.12 4.55 6.12
N LYS A 61 -17.62 5.31 5.14
CA LYS A 61 -18.41 6.32 4.40
C LYS A 61 -19.53 5.68 3.58
N PHE A 62 -19.29 4.49 3.02
CA PHE A 62 -20.24 3.77 2.17
C PHE A 62 -20.99 2.65 2.90
N ASN A 63 -20.86 2.54 4.22
CA ASN A 63 -21.43 1.46 5.05
C ASN A 63 -21.09 0.06 4.49
N THR A 64 -19.84 -0.13 4.10
CA THR A 64 -19.29 -1.40 3.61
C THR A 64 -18.25 -1.95 4.58
N THR A 65 -17.82 -3.17 4.35
CA THR A 65 -16.71 -3.80 5.07
C THR A 65 -15.45 -3.77 4.22
N TYR A 66 -14.29 -3.87 4.86
CA TYR A 66 -13.02 -4.01 4.17
C TYR A 66 -12.16 -5.07 4.87
N THR A 67 -11.27 -5.68 4.10
CA THR A 67 -10.18 -6.52 4.60
C THR A 67 -8.90 -5.93 4.04
N PHE A 68 -7.89 -5.77 4.89
CA PHE A 68 -6.60 -5.20 4.50
C PHE A 68 -5.50 -6.16 4.93
N GLU A 69 -4.77 -6.66 3.94
CA GLU A 69 -3.64 -7.55 4.14
C GLU A 69 -2.41 -6.90 3.51
N HIS A 70 -1.29 -6.94 4.20
CA HIS A 70 -0.02 -6.45 3.68
C HIS A 70 1.10 -7.40 4.05
N ASN A 71 2.09 -7.51 3.18
CA ASN A 71 3.29 -8.29 3.41
C ASN A 71 4.54 -7.47 3.04
N MET A 72 5.54 -7.52 3.91
CA MET A 72 6.85 -6.93 3.61
C MET A 72 7.58 -7.83 2.61
N SER A 73 7.72 -7.38 1.36
CA SER A 73 8.35 -8.16 0.30
C SER A 73 9.87 -8.28 0.48
N TYR A 74 10.53 -7.21 0.92
CA TYR A 74 11.96 -7.19 1.25
C TYR A 74 12.27 -6.02 2.20
N LEU A 75 13.36 -6.15 2.97
CA LEU A 75 13.84 -5.09 3.85
C LEU A 75 14.57 -4.01 3.06
N VAL A 76 14.53 -2.78 3.57
CA VAL A 76 15.34 -1.68 3.04
C VAL A 76 16.82 -2.01 3.26
N LEU A 77 17.60 -2.06 2.19
CA LEU A 77 19.04 -2.33 2.27
C LEU A 77 19.78 -1.04 2.63
N ASN A 78 20.35 -0.96 3.84
CA ASN A 78 21.20 0.15 4.25
C ASN A 78 22.67 -0.25 4.09
N LEU A 79 23.36 0.32 3.09
CA LEU A 79 24.76 -0.04 2.77
C LEU A 79 25.76 0.29 3.89
N VAL A 80 25.41 1.17 4.84
CA VAL A 80 26.32 1.58 5.92
C VAL A 80 26.55 0.45 6.94
N GLU A 81 25.59 -0.46 7.13
CA GLU A 81 25.74 -1.60 8.07
C GLU A 81 26.59 -2.74 7.50
N ILE A 82 26.63 -2.90 6.18
CA ILE A 82 27.35 -4.02 5.54
C ILE A 82 28.87 -3.90 5.77
N VAL A 83 29.40 -2.67 5.89
CA VAL A 83 30.84 -2.44 6.07
C VAL A 83 31.31 -2.76 7.50
N MET A 84 30.42 -2.72 8.50
CA MET A 84 30.78 -3.01 9.90
C MET A 84 30.92 -4.52 10.21
N PHE A 85 30.49 -5.40 9.32
CA PHE A 85 30.69 -6.86 9.46
C PHE A 85 31.95 -7.37 8.75
N SER A 86 32.77 -6.48 8.21
CA SER A 86 33.97 -6.80 7.43
C SER A 86 35.30 -6.32 8.06
N SER A 87 35.31 -6.03 9.36
CA SER A 87 36.51 -5.63 10.12
C SER A 87 36.66 -6.38 11.43
#